data_AF-A0A8C6MB87-F1
#
_entry.id   AF-A0A8C6MB87-F1
#
_cell.length_a   1.000
_cell.length_b   1.000
_cell.length_c   1.000
_cell.angle_alpha   90.00
_cell.angle_beta   90.00
_cell.angle_gamma   90.00
#
_symmetry.space_group_name_H-M   'P 1'
#
loop_
_entity.id
_entity.type
_entity.pdbx_description
1 polymer ?
#
loop_
_entity_poly.entity_id
_entity_poly.type
_entity_poly.pdbx_seq_one_letter_code
_entity_poly.pdbx_strand_id
1 'polypeptide(L)'
;MPFLTSFIISITTWIAPLHLCSSQTPGQLGTTANIRHIVIGRCFTYTTLINPSLRFDCEEIWRRFEEAVIHQASCNVTEDDYNQVFHAMSQIQPCDRFLFWSKTRTLVHSYAAVVPHFWTLEDTLAGYMFNELIWCGQEEDSDFDFNSCPEWSVCRTHPVFSLWKRASQTFAEAACGNITVLLNGSIVNAFNRKSMFGSVELDSLNPHRVKYVNIKVVTNLDGPQIESCSQGSIVDLIHVLRSRGFRWTCTDSDPTLMILQCVQDLTRPYCQRHASILLQQQNLTSN
;
A
#
# COMPACT_ATOMS: atom_id res chain seq x y z
N MET A 1 -6.11 15.82 86.02
CA MET A 1 -5.94 16.05 84.57
C MET A 1 -4.67 15.35 84.10
N PRO A 2 -4.75 14.15 83.50
CA PRO A 2 -3.66 13.60 82.72
C PRO A 2 -3.94 13.71 81.22
N PHE A 3 -2.86 13.94 80.49
CA PHE A 3 -2.78 14.23 79.06
C PHE A 3 -2.99 12.96 78.22
N LEU A 4 -3.72 13.09 77.11
CA LEU A 4 -3.82 12.07 76.07
C LEU A 4 -2.50 12.01 75.26
N THR A 5 -1.97 10.82 75.10
CA THR A 5 -0.89 10.49 74.17
C THR A 5 -1.45 10.30 72.75
N SER A 6 -0.79 10.88 71.75
CA SER A 6 -1.11 10.66 70.33
C SER A 6 0.03 9.90 69.66
N PHE A 7 -0.28 8.73 69.10
CA PHE A 7 0.63 7.90 68.31
C PHE A 7 0.56 8.35 66.84
N ILE A 8 1.68 8.75 66.25
CA ILE A 8 1.81 9.00 64.81
C ILE A 8 2.29 7.71 64.13
N ILE A 9 1.47 7.15 63.24
CA ILE A 9 1.82 6.01 62.39
C ILE A 9 2.44 6.57 61.11
N SER A 10 3.71 6.27 60.86
CA SER A 10 4.42 6.63 59.63
C SER A 10 4.20 5.55 58.56
N ILE A 11 3.51 5.89 57.48
CA ILE A 11 3.29 5.01 56.33
C ILE A 11 4.35 5.33 55.28
N THR A 12 5.35 4.46 55.13
CA THR A 12 6.34 4.54 54.05
C THR A 12 5.81 3.84 52.80
N THR A 13 5.38 4.62 51.81
CA THR A 13 4.95 4.11 50.50
C THR A 13 6.17 3.73 49.66
N TRP A 14 6.35 2.42 49.42
CA TRP A 14 7.34 1.89 48.49
C TRP A 14 6.85 2.12 47.05
N ILE A 15 7.48 3.04 46.32
CA ILE A 15 7.25 3.24 44.89
C ILE A 15 8.14 2.24 44.16
N ALA A 16 7.54 1.17 43.62
CA ALA A 16 8.23 0.28 42.70
C ALA A 16 8.57 1.06 41.41
N PRO A 17 9.81 1.00 40.91
CA PRO A 17 10.14 1.65 39.65
C PRO A 17 9.39 0.93 38.53
N LEU A 18 8.42 1.64 37.93
CA LEU A 18 7.83 1.27 36.67
C LEU A 18 8.97 1.22 35.64
N HIS A 19 9.38 0.02 35.27
CA HIS A 19 10.17 -0.19 34.07
C HIS A 19 9.35 0.34 32.89
N LEU A 20 9.67 1.56 32.46
CA LEU A 20 9.26 2.10 31.17
C LEU A 20 9.71 1.08 30.12
N CYS A 21 8.76 0.34 29.58
CA CYS A 21 8.94 -0.33 28.30
C CYS A 21 9.28 0.80 27.32
N SER A 22 10.50 0.84 26.81
CA SER A 22 10.91 1.83 25.82
C SER A 22 10.08 1.58 24.58
N SER A 23 8.99 2.34 24.42
CA SER A 23 8.30 2.50 23.16
C SER A 23 9.32 3.05 22.18
N GLN A 24 9.79 2.21 21.25
CA GLN A 24 10.64 2.67 20.16
C GLN A 24 9.89 3.78 19.43
N THR A 25 10.51 4.95 19.36
CA THR A 25 9.99 6.09 18.58
C THR A 25 9.84 5.67 17.12
N PRO A 26 8.71 5.98 16.46
CA PRO A 26 8.57 5.78 15.02
C PRO A 26 9.63 6.64 14.32
N GLY A 27 10.67 6.00 13.79
CA GLY A 27 11.85 6.68 13.23
C GLY A 27 13.19 5.94 13.41
N GLN A 28 13.20 4.76 14.07
CA GLN A 28 14.41 3.97 14.32
C GLN A 28 14.18 2.47 14.13
N LEU A 29 13.55 2.08 13.01
CA LEU A 29 13.53 0.67 12.60
C LEU A 29 14.57 0.52 11.49
N GLY A 30 15.56 -0.34 11.72
CA GLY A 30 16.46 -0.78 10.67
C GLY A 30 15.77 -1.73 9.68
N THR A 31 16.58 -2.35 8.84
CA THR A 31 16.17 -3.38 7.90
C THR A 31 15.35 -4.47 8.60
N THR A 32 14.29 -4.94 7.94
CA THR A 32 13.41 -5.97 8.49
C THR A 32 14.21 -7.22 8.85
N ALA A 33 14.09 -7.69 10.10
CA ALA A 33 14.79 -8.88 10.55
C ALA A 33 14.45 -10.09 9.65
N ASN A 34 15.47 -10.89 9.30
CA ASN A 34 15.35 -12.03 8.40
C ASN A 34 14.87 -11.69 6.98
N ILE A 35 15.11 -10.46 6.49
CA ILE A 35 14.67 -10.00 5.17
C ILE A 35 14.96 -11.01 4.05
N ARG A 36 16.16 -11.62 4.01
CA ARG A 36 16.52 -12.66 3.02
C ARG A 36 15.51 -13.81 3.01
N HIS A 37 15.26 -14.39 4.18
CA HIS A 37 14.36 -15.53 4.32
C HIS A 37 12.91 -15.16 3.97
N ILE A 38 12.48 -13.96 4.34
CA ILE A 38 11.13 -13.46 4.04
C ILE A 38 10.96 -13.27 2.53
N VAL A 39 11.89 -12.57 1.87
CA VAL A 39 11.83 -12.25 0.45
C VAL A 39 11.89 -13.52 -0.41
N ILE A 40 12.84 -14.41 -0.12
CA ILE A 40 12.97 -15.69 -0.83
C ILE A 40 11.74 -16.58 -0.57
N GLY A 41 11.27 -16.67 0.68
CA GLY A 41 10.08 -17.45 1.04
C GLY A 41 8.80 -16.96 0.35
N ARG A 42 8.63 -15.64 0.23
CA ARG A 42 7.53 -15.01 -0.53
C ARG A 42 7.65 -15.29 -2.02
N CYS A 43 8.85 -15.23 -2.60
CA CYS A 43 9.08 -15.60 -3.99
C CYS A 43 8.67 -17.06 -4.27
N PHE A 44 9.10 -18.00 -3.44
CA PHE A 44 8.70 -19.40 -3.59
C PHE A 44 7.20 -19.61 -3.41
N THR A 45 6.59 -18.95 -2.43
CA THR A 45 5.13 -18.97 -2.25
C THR A 45 4.41 -18.48 -3.50
N TYR A 46 4.85 -17.36 -4.07
CA TYR A 46 4.24 -16.79 -5.27
C TYR A 46 4.35 -17.73 -6.47
N THR A 47 5.55 -18.25 -6.73
CA THR A 47 5.84 -19.10 -7.89
C THR A 47 5.34 -20.52 -7.78
N THR A 48 5.02 -20.99 -6.57
CA THR A 48 4.53 -22.36 -6.35
C THR A 48 3.02 -22.40 -6.15
N LEU A 49 2.46 -21.43 -5.43
CA LEU A 49 1.06 -21.48 -4.97
C LEU A 49 0.16 -20.44 -5.64
N ILE A 50 0.67 -19.25 -5.95
CA ILE A 50 -0.15 -18.14 -6.47
C ILE A 50 -0.19 -18.16 -8.00
N ASN A 51 0.97 -18.24 -8.64
CA ASN A 51 1.09 -18.31 -10.09
C ASN A 51 2.12 -19.38 -10.52
N PRO A 52 1.73 -20.67 -10.45
CA PRO A 52 2.61 -21.81 -10.75
C PRO A 52 3.06 -21.90 -12.21
N SER A 53 2.44 -21.12 -13.10
CA SER A 53 2.83 -21.03 -14.51
C SER A 53 4.13 -20.27 -14.73
N LEU A 54 4.53 -19.43 -13.77
CA LEU A 54 5.74 -18.65 -13.83
C LEU A 54 6.90 -19.40 -13.19
N ARG A 55 8.09 -19.27 -13.79
CA ARG A 55 9.34 -19.82 -13.27
C ARG A 55 10.32 -18.68 -13.10
N PHE A 56 10.68 -18.40 -11.85
CA PHE A 56 11.70 -17.43 -11.49
C PHE A 56 12.75 -18.07 -10.61
N ASP A 57 13.98 -17.59 -10.74
CA ASP A 57 15.07 -17.95 -9.84
C ASP A 57 15.05 -17.00 -8.64
N CYS A 58 14.45 -17.46 -7.55
CA CYS A 58 14.27 -16.65 -6.34
C CYS A 58 15.59 -16.27 -5.67
N GLU A 59 16.63 -17.10 -5.79
CA GLU A 59 17.96 -16.80 -5.24
C GLU A 59 18.67 -15.76 -6.10
N GLU A 60 18.54 -15.83 -7.43
CA GLU A 60 19.08 -14.81 -8.33
C GLU A 60 18.38 -13.46 -8.16
N ILE A 61 17.05 -13.44 -7.97
CA ILE A 61 16.31 -12.20 -7.67
C ILE A 61 16.80 -11.59 -6.36
N TRP A 62 16.99 -12.42 -5.32
CA TRP A 62 17.53 -11.96 -4.04
C TRP A 62 18.93 -11.37 -4.20
N ARG A 63 19.85 -12.07 -4.88
CA ARG A 63 21.22 -11.63 -5.10
C ARG A 63 21.26 -10.25 -5.76
N ARG A 64 20.48 -10.04 -6.83
CA ARG A 64 20.38 -8.74 -7.51
C ARG A 64 19.80 -7.65 -6.63
N PHE A 65 18.81 -7.98 -5.81
CA PHE A 65 18.22 -7.05 -4.86
C PHE A 65 19.23 -6.63 -3.78
N GLU A 66 19.95 -7.59 -3.23
CA GLU A 66 20.99 -7.39 -2.23
C GLU A 66 22.08 -6.47 -2.78
N GLU A 67 22.63 -6.77 -3.96
CA GLU A 67 23.65 -5.96 -4.64
C GLU A 67 23.21 -4.51 -4.87
N ALA A 68 21.93 -4.28 -5.20
CA ALA A 68 21.39 -2.94 -5.40
C ALA A 68 21.35 -2.10 -4.11
N VAL A 69 21.32 -2.75 -2.93
CA VAL A 69 21.17 -2.08 -1.63
C VAL A 69 22.49 -1.98 -0.88
N ILE A 70 23.22 -3.08 -0.73
CA ILE A 70 24.36 -3.17 0.21
C ILE A 70 25.61 -2.43 -0.29
N HIS A 71 25.71 -2.14 -1.58
CA HIS A 71 26.86 -1.43 -2.15
C HIS A 71 26.69 0.09 -2.17
N GLN A 72 25.64 0.60 -1.53
CA GLN A 72 25.28 2.01 -1.56
C GLN A 72 24.86 2.52 -0.19
N ALA A 73 25.24 3.76 0.10
CA ALA A 73 24.71 4.47 1.26
C ALA A 73 23.18 4.59 1.17
N SER A 74 22.51 4.62 2.32
CA SER A 74 21.05 4.62 2.46
C SER A 74 20.30 5.74 1.70
N CYS A 75 20.98 6.79 1.24
CA CYS A 75 20.40 7.87 0.43
C CYS A 75 21.04 8.00 -0.97
N ASN A 76 21.62 6.93 -1.50
CA ASN A 76 22.23 6.92 -2.83
C ASN A 76 21.61 5.89 -3.79
N VAL A 77 20.59 5.15 -3.37
CA VAL A 77 19.98 4.09 -4.20
C VAL A 77 18.93 4.69 -5.13
N THR A 78 19.12 4.54 -6.43
CA THR A 78 18.22 5.04 -7.48
C THR A 78 17.31 3.95 -8.02
N GLU A 79 16.34 4.32 -8.85
CA GLU A 79 15.47 3.37 -9.54
C GLU A 79 16.23 2.51 -10.55
N ASP A 80 17.36 3.01 -11.08
CA ASP A 80 18.16 2.31 -12.08
C ASP A 80 18.96 1.15 -11.48
N ASP A 81 19.34 1.27 -10.21
CA ASP A 81 20.02 0.18 -9.48
C ASP A 81 19.13 -1.06 -9.37
N TYR A 82 17.81 -0.87 -9.34
CA TYR A 82 16.84 -1.96 -9.35
C TYR A 82 16.53 -2.53 -10.74
N ASN A 83 17.07 -1.99 -11.84
CA ASN A 83 16.74 -2.45 -13.19
C ASN A 83 16.99 -3.95 -13.39
N GLN A 84 18.10 -4.47 -12.85
CA GLN A 84 18.43 -5.89 -12.97
C GLN A 84 17.47 -6.78 -12.18
N VAL A 85 16.94 -6.30 -11.05
CA VAL A 85 15.94 -6.98 -10.23
C VAL A 85 14.63 -7.10 -11.02
N PHE A 86 14.15 -6.00 -11.60
CA PHE A 86 12.91 -6.01 -12.39
C PHE A 86 13.03 -6.77 -13.71
N HIS A 87 14.24 -6.83 -14.30
CA HIS A 87 14.49 -7.71 -15.44
C HIS A 87 14.34 -9.19 -15.07
N ALA A 88 14.86 -9.60 -13.90
CA ALA A 88 14.73 -10.97 -13.40
C ALA A 88 13.29 -11.34 -13.01
N MET A 89 12.45 -10.35 -12.70
CA MET A 89 11.04 -10.52 -12.31
C MET A 89 10.05 -10.20 -13.45
N SER A 90 10.49 -10.17 -14.70
CA SER A 90 9.64 -9.74 -15.83
C SER A 90 8.40 -10.64 -15.97
N GLN A 91 7.22 -10.01 -16.02
CA GLN A 91 5.92 -10.68 -16.06
C GLN A 91 5.02 -10.05 -17.10
N ILE A 92 4.20 -10.87 -17.75
CA ILE A 92 3.07 -10.40 -18.56
C ILE A 92 1.82 -10.53 -17.71
N GLN A 93 1.19 -9.41 -17.40
CA GLN A 93 -0.07 -9.37 -16.69
C GLN A 93 -1.25 -9.33 -17.68
N PRO A 94 -2.37 -10.02 -17.39
CA PRO A 94 -3.55 -9.94 -18.22
C PRO A 94 -4.12 -8.52 -18.23
N CYS A 95 -4.55 -8.09 -19.41
CA CYS A 95 -5.24 -6.81 -19.58
C CYS A 95 -6.57 -6.78 -18.82
N ASP A 96 -7.11 -5.57 -18.67
CA ASP A 96 -8.41 -5.29 -18.04
C ASP A 96 -8.44 -5.45 -16.51
N ARG A 97 -7.32 -5.87 -15.89
CA ARG A 97 -7.22 -6.19 -14.45
C ARG A 97 -6.56 -5.13 -13.57
N PHE A 98 -5.86 -4.14 -14.14
CA PHE A 98 -4.99 -3.25 -13.37
C PHE A 98 -5.79 -2.30 -12.48
N LEU A 99 -5.49 -2.33 -11.17
CA LEU A 99 -6.10 -1.49 -10.15
C LEU A 99 -5.04 -0.63 -9.45
N PHE A 100 -5.06 0.65 -9.76
CA PHE A 100 -4.26 1.69 -9.12
C PHE A 100 -5.02 2.29 -7.94
N TRP A 101 -4.30 2.88 -7.00
CA TRP A 101 -4.95 3.48 -5.84
C TRP A 101 -4.11 4.59 -5.20
N SER A 102 -4.78 5.51 -4.50
CA SER A 102 -4.09 6.53 -3.71
C SER A 102 -4.84 6.79 -2.41
N LYS A 103 -4.14 6.63 -1.29
CA LYS A 103 -4.67 6.86 0.08
C LYS A 103 -5.93 6.03 0.40
N THR A 104 -6.03 4.84 -0.19
CA THR A 104 -7.15 3.89 -0.02
C THR A 104 -6.67 2.44 0.23
N ARG A 105 -5.44 2.26 0.77
CA ARG A 105 -4.77 0.94 0.92
C ARG A 105 -5.67 -0.15 1.51
N THR A 106 -6.30 0.12 2.66
CA THR A 106 -7.14 -0.88 3.32
C THR A 106 -8.32 -1.30 2.45
N LEU A 107 -9.03 -0.31 1.88
CA LEU A 107 -10.20 -0.56 1.06
C LEU A 107 -9.86 -1.24 -0.27
N VAL A 108 -8.76 -0.85 -0.93
CA VAL A 108 -8.36 -1.43 -2.22
C VAL A 108 -8.02 -2.92 -2.08
N HIS A 109 -7.33 -3.33 -1.02
CA HIS A 109 -7.00 -4.73 -0.81
C HIS A 109 -8.24 -5.56 -0.46
N SER A 110 -9.18 -5.03 0.33
CA SER A 110 -10.49 -5.69 0.52
C SER A 110 -11.27 -5.80 -0.79
N TYR A 111 -11.21 -4.77 -1.64
CA TYR A 111 -11.90 -4.75 -2.92
C TYR A 111 -11.31 -5.77 -3.91
N ALA A 112 -9.98 -5.83 -4.05
CA ALA A 112 -9.30 -6.81 -4.89
C ALA A 112 -9.56 -8.25 -4.41
N ALA A 113 -9.66 -8.48 -3.10
CA ALA A 113 -9.94 -9.80 -2.54
C ALA A 113 -11.36 -10.32 -2.89
N VAL A 114 -12.37 -9.44 -2.97
CA VAL A 114 -13.75 -9.85 -3.31
C VAL A 114 -14.10 -9.70 -4.80
N VAL A 115 -13.33 -8.91 -5.54
CA VAL A 115 -13.41 -8.78 -6.99
C VAL A 115 -12.13 -9.36 -7.59
N PRO A 116 -12.01 -10.70 -7.71
CA PRO A 116 -10.77 -11.39 -8.10
C PRO A 116 -10.34 -11.11 -9.55
N HIS A 117 -11.04 -10.22 -10.25
CA HIS A 117 -10.62 -9.69 -11.53
C HIS A 117 -9.57 -8.59 -11.40
N PHE A 118 -9.50 -7.86 -10.28
CA PHE A 118 -8.53 -6.79 -10.11
C PHE A 118 -7.21 -7.28 -9.55
N TRP A 119 -6.13 -6.64 -9.99
CA TRP A 119 -4.77 -6.80 -9.50
C TRP A 119 -4.18 -5.44 -9.18
N THR A 120 -3.70 -5.27 -7.96
CA THR A 120 -2.89 -4.12 -7.57
C THR A 120 -1.41 -4.43 -7.79
N LEU A 121 -0.54 -3.42 -7.58
CA LEU A 121 0.90 -3.60 -7.63
C LEU A 121 1.36 -4.71 -6.68
N GLU A 122 0.76 -4.77 -5.48
CA GLU A 122 1.06 -5.73 -4.42
C GLU A 122 0.75 -7.18 -4.81
N ASP A 123 -0.10 -7.41 -5.83
CA ASP A 123 -0.43 -8.75 -6.36
C ASP A 123 0.58 -9.25 -7.42
N THR A 124 1.50 -8.39 -7.87
CA THR A 124 2.63 -8.80 -8.73
C THR A 124 3.72 -9.51 -7.92
N LEU A 125 4.65 -10.23 -8.54
CA LEU A 125 5.77 -10.84 -7.78
C LEU A 125 6.60 -9.79 -7.02
N ALA A 126 6.94 -8.68 -7.68
CA ALA A 126 7.71 -7.61 -7.05
C ALA A 126 6.96 -7.04 -5.84
N GLY A 127 5.68 -6.72 -6.01
CA GLY A 127 4.81 -6.28 -4.92
C GLY A 127 4.75 -7.30 -3.80
N TYR A 128 4.43 -8.55 -4.12
CA TYR A 128 4.27 -9.63 -3.14
C TYR A 128 5.55 -9.88 -2.33
N MET A 129 6.71 -9.89 -2.98
CA MET A 129 8.01 -10.10 -2.32
C MET A 129 8.32 -8.98 -1.32
N PHE A 130 8.18 -7.72 -1.72
CA PHE A 130 8.69 -6.58 -0.97
C PHE A 130 7.65 -5.81 -0.15
N ASN A 131 6.36 -6.14 -0.25
CA ASN A 131 5.29 -5.43 0.47
C ASN A 131 5.55 -5.39 1.98
N GLU A 132 5.45 -4.20 2.58
CA GLU A 132 5.60 -3.95 4.03
C GLU A 132 7.00 -4.25 4.61
N LEU A 133 8.00 -4.50 3.76
CA LEU A 133 9.38 -4.63 4.21
C LEU A 133 10.09 -3.27 4.19
N ILE A 134 11.08 -3.12 5.09
CA ILE A 134 11.98 -1.97 5.20
C ILE A 134 13.40 -2.49 5.01
N TRP A 135 14.22 -1.74 4.28
CA TRP A 135 15.63 -2.08 4.08
C TRP A 135 16.46 -0.84 3.78
N CYS A 136 17.74 -0.91 4.13
CA CYS A 136 18.75 0.05 3.76
C CYS A 136 20.16 -0.55 3.94
N GLY A 137 21.15 -0.01 3.23
CA GLY A 137 22.56 -0.42 3.34
C GLY A 137 23.31 0.42 4.39
N GLN A 138 24.34 -0.17 4.98
CA GLN A 138 25.29 0.53 5.86
C GLN A 138 26.18 1.48 5.04
N GLU A 139 26.74 2.51 5.69
CA GLU A 139 27.64 3.45 5.02
C GLU A 139 29.06 2.90 4.83
N GLU A 140 29.56 2.13 5.79
CA GLU A 140 30.97 1.71 5.84
C GLU A 140 31.19 0.26 5.40
N ASP A 141 30.19 -0.61 5.58
CA ASP A 141 30.25 -2.04 5.25
C ASP A 141 29.23 -2.41 4.17
N SER A 142 29.57 -3.41 3.35
CA SER A 142 28.64 -3.97 2.36
C SER A 142 27.66 -4.95 3.01
N ASP A 143 26.80 -4.43 3.88
CA ASP A 143 25.72 -5.18 4.54
C ASP A 143 24.49 -4.28 4.76
N PHE A 144 23.37 -4.90 5.14
CA PHE A 144 22.17 -4.18 5.54
C PHE A 144 22.34 -3.53 6.92
N ASP A 145 21.78 -2.33 7.10
CA ASP A 145 21.69 -1.72 8.43
C ASP A 145 20.42 -2.23 9.13
N PHE A 146 20.59 -3.11 10.11
CA PHE A 146 19.50 -3.63 10.95
C PHE A 146 19.20 -2.77 12.18
N ASN A 147 20.05 -1.77 12.48
CA ASN A 147 19.89 -0.90 13.63
C ASN A 147 19.02 0.31 13.31
N SER A 148 19.25 0.96 12.17
CA SER A 148 18.56 2.20 11.83
C SER A 148 18.54 2.47 10.32
N CYS A 149 17.36 2.56 9.72
CA CYS A 149 17.21 3.13 8.39
C CYS A 149 16.72 4.58 8.47
N PRO A 150 17.18 5.46 7.57
CA PRO A 150 16.59 6.79 7.46
C PRO A 150 15.10 6.68 7.11
N GLU A 151 14.31 7.68 7.52
CA GLU A 151 12.93 7.74 7.07
C GLU A 151 12.89 7.97 5.55
N TRP A 152 11.98 7.30 4.85
CA TRP A 152 11.87 7.38 3.38
C TRP A 152 11.67 8.80 2.84
N SER A 153 11.17 9.72 3.66
CA SER A 153 10.93 11.13 3.31
C SER A 153 12.19 12.00 3.33
N VAL A 154 13.29 11.52 3.93
CA VAL A 154 14.54 12.26 4.12
C VAL A 154 15.27 12.51 2.80
N CYS A 155 15.22 11.55 1.86
CA CYS A 155 15.92 11.65 0.59
C CYS A 155 15.14 11.00 -0.55
N ARG A 156 15.32 11.53 -1.77
CA ARG A 156 14.62 11.04 -2.97
C ARG A 156 15.13 9.69 -3.45
N THR A 157 16.38 9.39 -3.13
CA THR A 157 17.14 8.16 -3.49
C THR A 157 17.20 7.19 -2.31
N HIS A 158 16.10 7.13 -1.55
CA HIS A 158 15.93 6.15 -0.48
C HIS A 158 15.64 4.77 -1.11
N PRO A 159 16.32 3.68 -0.70
CA PRO A 159 16.23 2.38 -1.36
C PRO A 159 14.80 1.83 -1.47
N VAL A 160 14.03 1.88 -0.38
CA VAL A 160 12.62 1.47 -0.40
C VAL A 160 11.80 2.32 -1.39
N PHE A 161 12.00 3.63 -1.38
CA PHE A 161 11.23 4.55 -2.23
C PHE A 161 11.58 4.35 -3.71
N SER A 162 12.86 4.18 -4.03
CA SER A 162 13.36 3.90 -5.36
C SER A 162 12.85 2.57 -5.92
N LEU A 163 12.79 1.51 -5.09
CA LEU A 163 12.18 0.24 -5.51
C LEU A 163 10.70 0.41 -5.84
N TRP A 164 9.92 1.07 -4.98
CA TRP A 164 8.50 1.29 -5.23
C TRP A 164 8.25 2.18 -6.43
N LYS A 165 9.11 3.18 -6.68
CA LYS A 165 9.02 4.00 -7.89
C LYS A 165 9.28 3.19 -9.16
N ARG A 166 10.31 2.34 -9.16
CA ARG A 166 10.55 1.40 -10.28
C ARG A 166 9.40 0.41 -10.45
N ALA A 167 8.85 -0.11 -9.35
CA ALA A 167 7.72 -1.04 -9.37
C ALA A 167 6.47 -0.41 -9.96
N SER A 168 6.09 0.78 -9.48
CA SER A 168 4.96 1.56 -9.96
C SER A 168 5.11 1.93 -11.44
N GLN A 169 6.31 2.35 -11.87
CA GLN A 169 6.59 2.61 -13.29
C GLN A 169 6.37 1.34 -14.13
N THR A 170 6.99 0.22 -13.73
CA THR A 170 6.89 -1.06 -14.46
C THR A 170 5.44 -1.56 -14.56
N PHE A 171 4.68 -1.44 -13.47
CA PHE A 171 3.27 -1.82 -13.42
C PHE A 171 2.40 -0.96 -14.34
N ALA A 172 2.64 0.35 -14.37
CA ALA A 172 1.93 1.26 -15.27
C ALA A 172 2.31 1.09 -16.75
N GLU A 173 3.57 0.84 -17.06
CA GLU A 173 4.03 0.55 -18.43
C GLU A 173 3.41 -0.75 -18.97
N ALA A 174 3.21 -1.74 -18.08
CA ALA A 174 2.58 -3.02 -18.41
C ALA A 174 1.05 -2.91 -18.63
N ALA A 175 0.42 -1.86 -18.08
CA ALA A 175 -1.04 -1.70 -18.07
C ALA A 175 -1.66 -1.69 -19.47
N CYS A 176 -2.77 -2.43 -19.62
CA CYS A 176 -3.50 -2.54 -20.88
C CYS A 176 -4.98 -2.84 -20.68
N GLY A 177 -5.78 -2.50 -21.68
CA GLY A 177 -7.24 -2.64 -21.61
C GLY A 177 -7.86 -1.59 -20.70
N ASN A 178 -8.87 -1.98 -19.93
CA ASN A 178 -9.55 -1.16 -18.97
C ASN A 178 -8.79 -1.19 -17.63
N ILE A 179 -8.40 -0.04 -17.13
CA ILE A 179 -7.79 0.07 -15.80
C ILE A 179 -8.77 0.72 -14.83
N THR A 180 -8.57 0.51 -13.54
CA THR A 180 -9.32 1.18 -12.48
C THR A 180 -8.37 1.96 -11.60
N VAL A 181 -8.78 3.16 -11.16
CA VAL A 181 -8.10 3.90 -10.10
C VAL A 181 -9.08 4.17 -8.96
N LEU A 182 -8.69 3.79 -7.74
CA LEU A 182 -9.45 4.04 -6.52
C LEU A 182 -8.87 5.24 -5.75
N LEU A 183 -9.69 6.25 -5.51
CA LEU A 183 -9.31 7.49 -4.83
C LEU A 183 -10.25 7.77 -3.66
N ASN A 184 -9.76 8.51 -2.67
CA ASN A 184 -10.51 8.84 -1.46
C ASN A 184 -11.18 10.22 -1.58
N GLY A 185 -12.51 10.23 -1.67
CA GLY A 185 -13.34 11.44 -1.76
C GLY A 185 -13.55 12.18 -0.44
N SER A 186 -13.16 11.59 0.69
CA SER A 186 -13.34 12.18 2.03
C SER A 186 -12.15 13.00 2.53
N ILE A 187 -11.19 13.27 1.66
CA ILE A 187 -9.99 14.05 1.96
C ILE A 187 -9.76 15.10 0.89
N VAL A 188 -9.05 16.17 1.22
CA VAL A 188 -8.54 17.12 0.21
C VAL A 188 -7.43 16.48 -0.62
N ASN A 189 -7.31 16.87 -1.89
CA ASN A 189 -6.29 16.35 -2.82
C ASN A 189 -6.37 14.82 -2.92
N ALA A 190 -7.56 14.31 -3.22
CA ALA A 190 -7.80 12.90 -3.54
C ALA A 190 -6.87 12.44 -4.66
N PHE A 191 -6.74 13.25 -5.70
CA PHE A 191 -5.63 13.19 -6.66
C PHE A 191 -4.53 14.18 -6.25
N ASN A 192 -3.28 13.76 -6.37
CA ASN A 192 -2.13 14.64 -6.17
C ASN A 192 -1.08 14.33 -7.23
N ARG A 193 -0.71 15.34 -8.03
CA ARG A 193 0.30 15.20 -9.10
C ARG A 193 1.67 14.75 -8.58
N LYS A 194 1.96 14.94 -7.29
CA LYS A 194 3.21 14.54 -6.63
C LYS A 194 3.14 13.15 -5.97
N SER A 195 2.00 12.47 -5.94
CA SER A 195 1.92 11.10 -5.40
C SER A 195 2.57 10.09 -6.35
N MET A 196 2.78 8.85 -5.89
CA MET A 196 3.26 7.76 -6.76
C MET A 196 2.34 7.57 -7.98
N PHE A 197 1.02 7.55 -7.74
CA PHE A 197 0.04 7.51 -8.81
C PHE A 197 0.17 8.70 -9.77
N GLY A 198 0.23 9.92 -9.23
CA GLY A 198 0.22 11.13 -10.06
C GLY A 198 1.50 11.40 -10.84
N SER A 199 2.66 11.11 -10.27
CA SER A 199 3.98 11.48 -10.83
C SER A 199 4.71 10.34 -11.52
N VAL A 200 4.34 9.08 -11.26
CA VAL A 200 5.04 7.91 -11.80
C VAL A 200 4.06 7.09 -12.62
N GLU A 201 3.02 6.57 -12.00
CA GLU A 201 2.13 5.59 -12.64
C GLU A 201 1.35 6.23 -13.78
N LEU A 202 0.65 7.32 -13.51
CA LEU A 202 -0.12 8.05 -14.51
C LEU A 202 0.77 8.42 -15.69
N ASP A 203 1.96 8.98 -15.45
CA ASP A 203 2.91 9.40 -16.50
C ASP A 203 3.45 8.24 -17.33
N SER A 204 3.53 7.05 -16.75
CA SER A 204 4.01 5.84 -17.43
C SER A 204 2.92 5.08 -18.20
N LEU A 205 1.63 5.43 -18.01
CA LEU A 205 0.54 4.81 -18.77
C LEU A 205 0.65 5.10 -20.28
N ASN A 206 0.47 4.06 -21.09
CA ASN A 206 0.47 4.15 -22.55
C ASN A 206 -0.97 4.27 -23.10
N PRO A 207 -1.35 5.41 -23.73
CA PRO A 207 -2.71 5.63 -24.26
C PRO A 207 -3.07 4.72 -25.45
N HIS A 208 -2.10 4.06 -26.08
CA HIS A 208 -2.36 3.07 -27.14
C HIS A 208 -2.69 1.69 -26.58
N ARG A 209 -2.29 1.38 -25.34
CA ARG A 209 -2.53 0.08 -24.68
C ARG A 209 -3.71 0.14 -23.71
N VAL A 210 -3.85 1.25 -22.99
CA VAL A 210 -4.96 1.49 -22.08
C VAL A 210 -6.15 2.02 -22.87
N LYS A 211 -7.21 1.21 -22.93
CA LYS A 211 -8.45 1.55 -23.64
C LYS A 211 -9.31 2.53 -22.85
N TYR A 212 -9.32 2.39 -21.52
CA TYR A 212 -10.24 3.12 -20.66
C TYR A 212 -9.72 3.22 -19.22
N VAL A 213 -9.90 4.38 -18.58
CA VAL A 213 -9.56 4.62 -17.17
C VAL A 213 -10.84 4.79 -16.34
N ASN A 214 -11.15 3.81 -15.49
CA ASN A 214 -12.30 3.87 -14.59
C ASN A 214 -11.90 4.51 -13.26
N ILE A 215 -12.32 5.75 -13.03
CA ILE A 215 -12.06 6.46 -11.78
C ILE A 215 -13.18 6.12 -10.80
N LYS A 216 -12.82 5.61 -9.62
CA LYS A 216 -13.74 5.37 -8.51
C LYS A 216 -13.34 6.27 -7.36
N VAL A 217 -14.17 7.28 -7.07
CA VAL A 217 -13.97 8.19 -5.94
C VAL A 217 -14.87 7.70 -4.81
N VAL A 218 -14.27 7.24 -3.72
CA VAL A 218 -15.02 6.69 -2.59
C VAL A 218 -15.03 7.65 -1.44
N THR A 219 -16.23 8.02 -0.99
CA THR A 219 -16.44 8.70 0.28
C THR A 219 -16.53 7.68 1.42
N ASN A 220 -15.84 7.96 2.53
CA ASN A 220 -15.96 7.20 3.77
C ASN A 220 -17.38 7.34 4.34
N LEU A 221 -17.93 6.28 4.95
CA LEU A 221 -19.33 6.28 5.47
C LEU A 221 -19.66 7.44 6.42
N ASP A 222 -18.73 7.77 7.32
CA ASP A 222 -18.86 8.90 8.27
C ASP A 222 -18.00 10.11 7.87
N GLY A 223 -17.36 10.03 6.70
CA GLY A 223 -16.48 11.09 6.21
C GLY A 223 -17.25 12.20 5.51
N PRO A 224 -16.70 13.43 5.49
CA PRO A 224 -17.22 14.47 4.61
C PRO A 224 -17.09 14.05 3.13
N GLN A 225 -17.95 14.60 2.28
CA GLN A 225 -17.74 14.60 0.83
C GLN A 225 -16.94 15.85 0.47
N ILE A 226 -15.64 15.68 0.20
CA ILE A 226 -14.72 16.79 -0.08
C ILE A 226 -14.38 16.84 -1.58
N GLU A 227 -14.11 15.68 -2.17
CA GLU A 227 -13.67 15.50 -3.54
C GLU A 227 -14.66 14.56 -4.25
N SER A 228 -15.00 14.88 -5.51
CA SER A 228 -15.96 14.12 -6.31
C SER A 228 -15.59 14.19 -7.79
N CYS A 229 -16.24 13.40 -8.64
CA CYS A 229 -16.04 13.39 -10.09
C CYS A 229 -16.26 14.75 -10.77
N SER A 230 -16.94 15.68 -10.09
CA SER A 230 -17.20 17.04 -10.58
C SER A 230 -16.50 18.13 -9.78
N GLN A 231 -15.69 17.79 -8.78
CA GLN A 231 -15.12 18.77 -7.85
C GLN A 231 -13.68 18.42 -7.42
N GLY A 232 -12.87 19.48 -7.24
CA GLY A 232 -11.54 19.40 -6.65
C GLY A 232 -10.48 18.78 -7.57
N SER A 233 -9.47 18.17 -6.96
CA SER A 233 -8.34 17.52 -7.64
C SER A 233 -8.76 16.39 -8.61
N ILE A 234 -9.94 15.80 -8.46
CA ILE A 234 -10.44 14.80 -9.42
C ILE A 234 -10.68 15.42 -10.81
N VAL A 235 -11.10 16.69 -10.86
CA VAL A 235 -11.25 17.43 -12.12
C VAL A 235 -9.89 17.63 -12.80
N ASP A 236 -8.83 17.87 -12.00
CA ASP A 236 -7.46 17.97 -12.52
C ASP A 236 -6.98 16.64 -13.11
N LEU A 237 -7.26 15.51 -12.45
CA LEU A 237 -6.98 14.18 -13.01
C LEU A 237 -7.70 13.97 -14.34
N ILE A 238 -8.99 14.30 -14.42
CA ILE A 238 -9.78 14.21 -15.66
C ILE A 238 -9.16 15.08 -16.76
N HIS A 239 -8.67 16.27 -16.42
CA HIS A 239 -7.97 17.14 -17.38
C HIS A 239 -6.68 16.49 -17.91
N VAL A 240 -5.87 15.89 -17.03
CA VAL A 240 -4.64 15.16 -17.43
C VAL A 240 -4.96 13.96 -18.32
N LEU A 241 -5.99 13.19 -17.98
CA LEU A 241 -6.41 12.04 -18.80
C LEU A 241 -6.88 12.49 -20.19
N ARG A 242 -7.68 13.55 -20.25
CA ARG A 242 -8.17 14.13 -21.51
C ARG A 242 -7.04 14.65 -22.37
N SER A 243 -6.11 15.43 -21.81
CA SER A 243 -4.99 16.02 -22.57
C SER A 243 -4.04 14.98 -23.14
N ARG A 244 -3.95 13.81 -22.50
CA ARG A 244 -3.15 12.66 -22.95
C ARG A 244 -3.91 11.66 -23.82
N GLY A 245 -5.17 11.96 -24.18
CA GLY A 245 -5.96 11.16 -25.11
C GLY A 245 -6.58 9.89 -24.51
N PHE A 246 -6.62 9.76 -23.19
CA PHE A 246 -7.31 8.64 -22.55
C PHE A 246 -8.83 8.83 -22.55
N ARG A 247 -9.55 7.72 -22.73
CA ARG A 247 -10.98 7.64 -22.42
C ARG A 247 -11.14 7.30 -20.94
N TRP A 248 -12.14 7.88 -20.29
CA TRP A 248 -12.33 7.73 -18.85
C TRP A 248 -13.81 7.74 -18.45
N THR A 249 -14.10 7.13 -17.32
CA THR A 249 -15.34 7.29 -16.54
C THR A 249 -14.97 7.71 -15.13
N CYS A 250 -15.90 8.34 -14.44
CA CYS A 250 -15.76 8.63 -13.03
C CYS A 250 -17.07 8.31 -12.32
N THR A 251 -16.98 7.59 -11.20
CA THR A 251 -18.11 7.35 -10.31
C THR A 251 -17.78 7.78 -8.88
N ASP A 252 -18.71 8.53 -8.28
CA ASP A 252 -18.68 8.93 -6.86
C ASP A 252 -19.27 7.86 -5.94
N SER A 253 -19.92 6.84 -6.52
CA SER A 253 -20.54 5.76 -5.77
C SER A 253 -20.44 4.46 -6.54
N ASP A 254 -19.81 3.47 -5.92
CA ASP A 254 -19.74 2.10 -6.41
C ASP A 254 -20.40 1.18 -5.37
N PRO A 255 -21.47 0.44 -5.74
CA PRO A 255 -22.21 -0.38 -4.78
C PRO A 255 -21.34 -1.41 -4.06
N THR A 256 -20.35 -2.01 -4.73
CA THR A 256 -19.47 -3.01 -4.11
C THR A 256 -18.57 -2.36 -3.08
N LEU A 257 -17.98 -1.21 -3.39
CA LEU A 257 -17.16 -0.45 -2.45
C LEU A 257 -17.99 0.07 -1.25
N MET A 258 -19.24 0.46 -1.49
CA MET A 258 -20.15 0.83 -0.40
C MET A 258 -20.47 -0.35 0.52
N ILE A 259 -20.79 -1.53 -0.05
CA ILE A 259 -21.03 -2.74 0.73
C ILE A 259 -19.80 -3.11 1.56
N LEU A 260 -18.59 -3.07 0.98
CA LEU A 260 -17.35 -3.38 1.70
C LEU A 260 -17.12 -2.48 2.91
N GLN A 261 -17.41 -1.18 2.79
CA GLN A 261 -17.34 -0.28 3.93
C GLN A 261 -18.40 -0.62 5.00
N CYS A 262 -19.58 -1.03 4.58
CA CYS A 262 -20.70 -1.37 5.47
C CYS A 262 -20.52 -2.69 6.22
N VAL A 263 -19.71 -3.63 5.73
CA VAL A 263 -19.47 -4.93 6.40
C VAL A 263 -18.93 -4.75 7.82
N GLN A 264 -18.20 -3.67 8.09
CA GLN A 264 -17.67 -3.39 9.42
C GLN A 264 -18.76 -2.96 10.42
N ASP A 265 -19.83 -2.33 9.96
CA ASP A 265 -20.93 -1.87 10.80
C ASP A 265 -22.22 -1.66 9.97
N LEU A 266 -23.08 -2.68 9.95
CA LEU A 266 -24.34 -2.67 9.21
C LEU A 266 -25.41 -1.77 9.85
N THR A 267 -25.21 -1.30 11.08
CA THR A 267 -26.21 -0.48 11.80
C THR A 267 -26.24 0.96 11.31
N ARG A 268 -25.21 1.39 10.58
CA ARG A 268 -25.07 2.75 10.04
C ARG A 268 -26.21 3.11 9.08
N PRO A 269 -26.75 4.34 9.13
CA PRO A 269 -27.88 4.75 8.27
C PRO A 269 -27.67 4.50 6.78
N TYR A 270 -26.46 4.75 6.26
CA TYR A 270 -26.10 4.50 4.86
C TYR A 270 -26.03 3.01 4.50
N CYS A 271 -25.85 2.13 5.49
CA CYS A 271 -25.71 0.69 5.32
C CYS A 271 -27.02 -0.08 5.47
N GLN A 272 -28.04 0.50 6.12
CA GLN A 272 -29.32 -0.16 6.38
C GLN A 272 -30.04 -0.62 5.10
N ARG A 273 -29.93 0.14 3.99
CA ARG A 273 -30.50 -0.26 2.69
C ARG A 273 -29.77 -1.44 2.04
N HIS A 274 -28.51 -1.67 2.37
CA HIS A 274 -27.71 -2.79 1.87
C HIS A 274 -27.78 -4.01 2.80
N ALA A 275 -28.03 -3.80 4.11
CA ALA A 275 -28.19 -4.84 5.11
C ALA A 275 -29.38 -5.77 4.82
N SER A 276 -30.51 -5.24 4.33
CA SER A 276 -31.70 -6.04 4.00
C SER A 276 -31.45 -7.07 2.89
N ILE A 277 -30.61 -6.73 1.90
CA ILE A 277 -30.23 -7.60 0.78
C ILE A 277 -29.30 -8.73 1.26
N LEU A 278 -28.31 -8.39 2.10
CA LEU A 278 -27.37 -9.37 2.65
C LEU A 278 -28.05 -10.36 3.61
N LEU A 279 -28.98 -9.87 4.45
CA LEU A 279 -29.74 -10.70 5.39
C LEU A 279 -30.74 -11.62 4.67
N GLN A 280 -31.34 -11.20 3.56
CA GLN A 280 -32.19 -12.08 2.74
C GLN A 280 -31.41 -13.22 2.09
N GLN A 281 -30.16 -13.00 1.67
CA GLN A 281 -29.32 -14.04 1.09
C GLN A 281 -28.87 -15.09 2.11
N GLN A 282 -28.58 -14.70 3.36
CA GLN A 282 -28.25 -15.66 4.44
C GLN A 282 -29.40 -16.61 4.78
N ASN A 283 -30.64 -16.13 4.70
CA ASN A 283 -31.83 -16.96 4.92
C ASN A 283 -32.10 -17.95 3.76
N LEU A 284 -31.61 -17.66 2.55
CA LEU A 284 -31.75 -18.54 1.39
C LEU A 284 -30.67 -19.63 1.35
N THR A 285 -29.47 -19.39 1.91
CA THR A 285 -28.39 -20.38 2.01
C THR A 285 -28.50 -21.29 3.22
N SER A 286 -29.45 -21.03 4.13
CA SER A 286 -29.67 -21.79 5.36
C SER A 286 -30.85 -22.78 5.28
N ASN A 287 -31.45 -22.94 4.08
CA ASN A 287 -32.48 -23.96 3.78
C ASN A 287 -31.93 -24.98 2.78
#